data_AF-A0A832PZI8-F1
#
_entry.id   AF-A0A832PZI8-F1
#
_cell.length_a   1.000
_cell.length_b   1.000
_cell.length_c   1.000
_cell.angle_alpha   90.00
_cell.angle_beta   90.00
_cell.angle_gamma   90.00
#
_symmetry.space_group_name_H-M   'P 1'
#
loop_
_entity.id
_entity.type
_entity.pdbx_description
1 polymer ?
#
loop_
_entity_poly.entity_id
_entity_poly.type
_entity_poly.pdbx_seq_one_letter_code
_entity_poly.pdbx_strand_id
1 'polypeptide(L)'
;MALFSNKELAEVRRQLEDARSEIDRLEKSLANAAKDRDKALQRAKDIEDENEALKKELEAAKAACDAAKESQKKADSAGRWFEERYQQAITKIEGAEKMASEAEAIVKAANSERDIAVSERERLAAENERLKAELGAQKAPVQKAEAALKPEGEYSDVELAHLQMENQELRRENQELLQRARLALRKAEHNRRAYVITQSQLDLAEDRLHLLTKGVPRPVLREYDEDIEKAEEVVAEDVEGFEEEPM
;
A
#
# COMPACT_ATOMS: atom_id res chain seq x y z
N MET A 1 74.77 87.06 70.78
CA MET A 1 74.75 85.58 70.68
C MET A 1 74.92 85.21 69.21
N ALA A 2 76.15 84.91 68.79
CA ALA A 2 76.41 84.34 67.47
C ALA A 2 76.19 82.83 67.57
N LEU A 3 75.10 82.33 67.01
CA LEU A 3 74.56 81.00 67.34
C LEU A 3 75.19 79.82 66.57
N PHE A 4 76.18 80.03 65.70
CA PHE A 4 76.89 78.95 65.01
C PHE A 4 78.33 79.33 64.67
N SER A 5 79.25 78.36 64.73
CA SER A 5 80.62 78.51 64.23
C SER A 5 80.65 78.47 62.69
N ASN A 6 81.63 79.13 62.06
CA ASN A 6 81.78 79.13 60.58
C ASN A 6 81.84 77.72 59.97
N LYS A 7 82.28 76.71 60.74
CA LYS A 7 82.35 75.32 60.32
C LYS A 7 80.96 74.66 60.25
N GLU A 8 80.10 74.93 61.23
CA GLU A 8 78.72 74.42 61.28
C GLU A 8 77.86 75.02 60.15
N LEU A 9 78.05 76.32 59.84
CA LEU A 9 77.36 76.96 58.71
C LEU A 9 77.76 76.36 57.35
N ALA A 10 79.03 75.97 57.18
CA ALA A 10 79.49 75.30 55.96
C ALA A 10 78.91 73.88 55.82
N GLU A 11 78.79 73.15 56.93
CA GLU A 11 78.22 71.81 56.97
C GLU A 11 76.71 71.80 56.69
N VAL A 12 75.97 72.73 57.28
CA VAL A 12 74.53 72.93 56.98
C VAL A 12 74.29 73.29 55.52
N ARG A 13 75.15 74.13 54.92
CA ARG A 13 75.05 74.46 53.48
C ARG A 13 75.29 73.24 52.59
N ARG A 14 76.26 72.39 52.95
CA ARG A 14 76.54 71.14 52.22
C ARG A 14 75.37 70.17 52.31
N GLN A 15 74.81 69.97 53.52
CA GLN A 15 73.63 69.13 53.71
C GLN A 15 72.41 69.64 52.94
N LEU A 16 72.23 70.96 52.86
CA LEU A 16 71.15 71.57 52.09
C LEU A 16 71.33 71.40 50.58
N GLU A 17 72.57 71.48 50.08
CA GLU A 17 72.87 71.21 48.67
C GLU A 17 72.71 69.71 48.32
N ASP A 18 73.16 68.81 49.21
CA ASP A 18 72.97 67.37 49.06
C ASP A 18 71.47 67.02 49.06
N ALA A 19 70.69 67.60 49.97
CA ALA A 19 69.23 67.43 50.02
C ALA A 19 68.53 67.96 48.77
N ARG A 20 68.96 69.11 48.22
CA ARG A 20 68.44 69.63 46.94
C ARG A 20 68.75 68.69 45.78
N SER A 21 69.97 68.18 45.71
CA SER A 21 70.36 67.24 44.66
C SER A 21 69.57 65.92 44.74
N GLU A 22 69.22 65.48 45.95
CA GLU A 22 68.40 64.29 46.17
C GLU A 22 66.92 64.55 45.84
N ILE A 23 66.38 65.73 46.17
CA ILE A 23 65.05 66.16 45.72
C ILE A 23 64.98 66.15 44.19
N ASP A 24 65.95 66.74 43.50
CA ASP A 24 66.00 66.74 42.02
C ASP A 24 66.05 65.32 41.42
N ARG A 25 66.77 64.39 42.08
CA ARG A 25 66.80 62.97 41.66
C ARG A 25 65.46 62.29 41.88
N LEU A 26 64.84 62.51 43.03
CA LEU A 26 63.53 61.96 43.36
C LEU A 26 62.44 62.51 42.44
N GLU A 27 62.46 63.79 42.10
CA GLU A 27 61.54 64.40 41.14
C GLU A 27 61.69 63.80 39.74
N LYS A 28 62.92 63.59 39.27
CA LYS A 28 63.18 62.89 37.99
C LYS A 28 62.71 61.44 38.02
N SER A 29 62.94 60.75 39.13
CA SER A 29 62.48 59.38 39.34
C SER A 29 60.95 59.29 39.33
N LEU A 30 60.27 60.20 40.03
CA LEU A 30 58.81 60.32 40.05
C LEU A 30 58.25 60.59 38.65
N ALA A 31 58.87 61.51 37.89
CA ALA A 31 58.47 61.82 36.53
C ALA A 31 58.63 60.62 35.58
N ASN A 32 59.70 59.82 35.73
CA ASN A 32 59.88 58.59 34.96
C ASN A 32 58.86 57.52 35.35
N ALA A 33 58.62 57.33 36.65
CA ALA A 33 57.60 56.40 37.13
C ALA A 33 56.19 56.78 36.66
N ALA A 34 55.85 58.07 36.60
CA ALA A 34 54.60 58.56 36.03
C ALA A 34 54.47 58.22 34.54
N LYS A 35 55.53 58.43 33.75
CA LYS A 35 55.55 58.05 32.32
C LYS A 35 55.39 56.54 32.12
N ASP A 36 56.03 55.72 32.95
CA ASP A 36 55.94 54.27 32.85
C ASP A 36 54.54 53.77 33.27
N ARG A 37 53.93 54.39 34.29
CA ARG A 37 52.53 54.15 34.66
C ARG A 37 51.59 54.49 33.50
N ASP A 38 51.75 55.66 32.87
CA ASP A 38 50.88 56.09 31.77
C ASP A 38 51.02 55.16 30.55
N LYS A 39 52.24 54.70 30.25
CA LYS A 39 52.47 53.66 29.23
C LYS A 39 51.82 52.32 29.58
N ALA A 40 51.89 51.90 30.84
CA ALA A 40 51.27 50.67 31.30
C ALA A 40 49.73 50.75 31.22
N LEU A 41 49.15 51.91 31.58
CA LEU A 41 47.71 52.16 31.43
C LEU A 41 47.27 52.16 29.97
N GLN A 42 48.06 52.74 29.06
CA GLN A 42 47.75 52.68 27.63
C GLN A 42 47.78 51.25 27.12
N ARG A 43 48.82 50.48 27.45
CA ARG A 43 48.90 49.05 27.08
C ARG A 43 47.75 48.22 27.64
N ALA A 44 47.32 48.50 28.87
CA ALA A 44 46.18 47.81 29.47
C ALA A 44 44.88 48.09 28.69
N LYS A 45 44.65 49.34 28.27
CA LYS A 45 43.51 49.71 27.42
C LYS A 45 43.59 49.03 26.05
N ASP A 46 44.75 49.06 25.41
CA ASP A 46 44.94 48.41 24.10
C ASP A 46 44.62 46.90 24.19
N ILE A 47 45.05 46.24 25.27
CA ILE A 47 44.74 44.82 25.54
C ILE A 47 43.25 44.60 25.84
N GLU A 48 42.58 45.51 26.55
CA GLU A 48 41.14 45.44 26.79
C GLU A 48 40.35 45.55 25.48
N ASP A 49 40.70 46.51 24.63
CA ASP A 49 40.08 46.70 23.31
C ASP A 49 40.31 45.48 22.40
N GLU A 50 41.53 44.91 22.37
CA GLU A 50 41.84 43.67 21.67
C GLU A 50 41.01 42.49 22.19
N ASN A 51 40.88 42.35 23.52
CA ASN A 51 40.06 41.30 24.12
C ASN A 51 38.57 41.44 23.78
N GLU A 52 38.06 42.67 23.71
CA GLU A 52 36.68 42.92 23.26
C GLU A 52 36.48 42.57 21.79
N ALA A 53 37.44 42.91 20.93
CA ALA A 53 37.42 42.54 19.51
C ALA A 53 37.42 41.02 19.34
N LEU A 54 38.33 40.31 20.02
CA LEU A 54 38.42 38.84 19.99
C LEU A 54 37.14 38.17 20.52
N LYS A 55 36.51 38.73 21.56
CA LYS A 55 35.21 38.24 22.04
C LYS A 55 34.12 38.37 20.98
N LYS A 56 34.05 39.50 20.28
CA LYS A 56 33.07 39.70 19.19
C LYS A 56 33.33 38.74 18.03
N GLU A 57 34.59 38.53 17.65
CA GLU A 57 34.95 37.56 16.61
C GLU A 57 34.60 36.12 17.01
N LEU A 58 34.84 35.74 18.27
CA LEU A 58 34.49 34.42 18.78
C LEU A 58 32.98 34.18 18.73
N GLU A 59 32.16 35.16 19.15
CA GLU A 59 30.71 35.04 19.07
C GLU A 59 30.21 34.99 17.62
N ALA A 60 30.80 35.77 16.72
CA ALA A 60 30.51 35.69 15.29
C ALA A 60 30.87 34.32 14.69
N ALA A 61 32.01 33.74 15.08
CA ALA A 61 32.44 32.41 14.63
C ALA A 61 31.52 31.31 15.17
N LYS A 62 31.05 31.41 16.42
CA LYS A 62 30.06 30.49 16.98
C LYS A 62 28.75 30.55 16.21
N ALA A 63 28.23 31.76 15.95
CA ALA A 63 27.01 31.95 15.18
C ALA A 63 27.13 31.38 13.76
N ALA A 64 28.28 31.57 13.10
CA ALA A 64 28.55 31.00 11.79
C ALA A 64 28.61 29.46 11.83
N CYS A 65 29.22 28.87 12.87
CA CYS A 65 29.27 27.43 13.06
C CYS A 65 27.86 26.83 13.26
N ASP A 66 27.02 27.49 14.05
CA ASP A 66 25.65 27.02 14.29
C ASP A 66 24.78 27.15 13.04
N ALA A 67 24.91 28.25 12.28
CA ALA A 67 24.26 28.38 10.97
C ALA A 67 24.71 27.29 9.99
N ALA A 68 26.00 26.94 9.98
CA ALA A 68 26.51 25.85 9.15
C ALA A 68 25.93 24.48 9.56
N LYS A 69 25.83 24.19 10.86
CA LYS A 69 25.19 22.96 11.37
C LYS A 69 23.72 22.89 10.98
N GLU A 70 22.98 24.00 11.07
CA GLU A 70 21.59 24.05 10.62
C GLU A 70 21.44 23.84 9.12
N SER A 71 22.32 24.45 8.32
CA SER A 71 22.36 24.23 6.88
C SER A 71 22.65 22.77 6.55
N GLN A 72 23.59 22.13 7.26
CA GLN A 72 23.90 20.71 7.09
C GLN A 72 22.69 19.84 7.43
N LYS A 73 22.01 20.08 8.56
CA LYS A 73 20.79 19.35 8.93
C LYS A 73 19.69 19.47 7.86
N LYS A 74 19.53 20.65 7.27
CA LYS A 74 18.58 20.88 6.15
C LYS A 74 18.99 20.08 4.92
N ALA A 75 20.27 20.08 4.55
CA ALA A 75 20.78 19.29 3.43
C ALA A 75 20.57 17.77 3.66
N ASP A 76 20.87 17.27 4.86
CA ASP A 76 20.66 15.86 5.22
C ASP A 76 19.17 15.47 5.16
N SER A 77 18.29 16.35 5.64
CA SER A 77 16.83 16.14 5.57
C SER A 77 16.32 16.10 4.11
N ALA A 78 16.85 16.96 3.25
CA ALA A 78 16.54 16.95 1.83
C ALA A 78 17.06 15.67 1.17
N GLY A 79 18.27 15.24 1.51
CA GLY A 79 18.86 13.98 1.04
C GLY A 79 18.00 12.77 1.38
N ARG A 80 17.53 12.67 2.63
CA ARG A 80 16.60 11.60 3.06
C ARG A 80 15.27 11.65 2.29
N TRP A 81 14.73 12.84 2.06
CA TRP A 81 13.49 13.00 1.31
C TRP A 81 13.62 12.53 -0.15
N PHE A 82 14.74 12.86 -0.81
CA PHE A 82 15.01 12.36 -2.15
C PHE A 82 15.19 10.84 -2.17
N GLU A 83 15.94 10.28 -1.22
CA GLU A 83 16.13 8.83 -1.09
C GLU A 83 14.79 8.10 -0.94
N GLU A 84 13.92 8.58 -0.05
CA GLU A 84 12.60 8.01 0.18
C GLU A 84 11.71 8.08 -1.08
N ARG A 85 11.81 9.18 -1.85
CA ARG A 85 11.12 9.33 -3.15
C ARG A 85 11.66 8.39 -4.21
N TYR A 86 12.98 8.17 -4.26
CA TYR A 86 13.58 7.21 -5.17
C TYR A 86 13.15 5.78 -4.83
N GLN A 87 13.14 5.41 -3.55
CA GLN A 87 12.66 4.10 -3.11
C GLN A 87 11.17 3.88 -3.42
N GLN A 88 10.32 4.91 -3.26
CA GLN A 88 8.92 4.86 -3.69
C GLN A 88 8.78 4.71 -5.21
N ALA A 89 9.67 5.31 -6.01
CA ALA A 89 9.65 5.15 -7.46
C ALA A 89 10.08 3.73 -7.87
N ILE A 90 11.12 3.18 -7.24
CA ILE A 90 11.59 1.81 -7.47
C ILE A 90 10.47 0.81 -7.17
N THR A 91 9.85 0.90 -6.00
CA THR A 91 8.78 -0.04 -5.61
C THR A 91 7.56 0.04 -6.54
N LYS A 92 7.24 1.22 -7.08
CA LYS A 92 6.20 1.38 -8.10
C LYS A 92 6.58 0.74 -9.44
N ILE A 93 7.82 0.88 -9.87
CA ILE A 93 8.32 0.27 -11.11
C ILE A 93 8.30 -1.25 -10.96
N GLU A 94 8.87 -1.79 -9.87
CA GLU A 94 8.86 -3.23 -9.59
C GLU A 94 7.43 -3.79 -9.51
N GLY A 95 6.50 -3.05 -8.90
CA GLY A 95 5.09 -3.42 -8.86
C GLY A 95 4.44 -3.43 -10.25
N ALA A 96 4.74 -2.43 -11.08
CA ALA A 96 4.24 -2.35 -12.46
C ALA A 96 4.83 -3.46 -13.36
N GLU A 97 6.11 -3.79 -13.19
CA GLU A 97 6.76 -4.89 -13.91
C GLU A 97 6.15 -6.25 -13.56
N LYS A 98 5.84 -6.49 -12.28
CA LYS A 98 5.12 -7.70 -11.86
C LYS A 98 3.73 -7.78 -12.47
N MET A 99 2.95 -6.70 -12.39
CA MET A 99 1.62 -6.65 -13.01
C MET A 99 1.67 -6.84 -14.53
N ALA A 100 2.68 -6.28 -15.21
CA ALA A 100 2.87 -6.50 -16.64
C ALA A 100 3.18 -7.97 -16.96
N SER A 101 4.07 -8.60 -16.18
CA SER A 101 4.39 -10.02 -16.33
C SER A 101 3.19 -10.93 -16.07
N GLU A 102 2.37 -10.61 -15.07
CA GLU A 102 1.13 -11.34 -14.77
C GLU A 102 0.11 -11.19 -15.91
N ALA A 103 -0.07 -9.97 -16.42
CA ALA A 103 -0.94 -9.71 -17.57
C ALA A 103 -0.48 -10.46 -18.83
N GLU A 104 0.83 -10.49 -19.12
CA GLU A 104 1.38 -11.28 -20.21
C GLU A 104 1.12 -12.79 -20.05
N ALA A 105 1.22 -13.31 -18.82
CA ALA A 105 0.92 -14.69 -18.51
C ALA A 105 -0.57 -15.02 -18.74
N ILE A 106 -1.48 -14.14 -18.30
CA ILE A 106 -2.94 -14.27 -18.51
C ILE A 106 -3.25 -14.26 -20.01
N VAL A 107 -2.69 -13.32 -20.77
CA VAL A 107 -2.89 -13.24 -22.23
C VAL A 107 -2.38 -14.51 -22.91
N LYS A 108 -1.23 -15.04 -22.49
CA LYS A 108 -0.70 -16.29 -23.04
C LYS A 108 -1.60 -17.49 -22.72
N ALA A 109 -2.12 -17.59 -21.50
CA ALA A 109 -3.06 -18.63 -21.11
C ALA A 109 -4.36 -18.55 -21.93
N ALA A 110 -4.97 -17.36 -22.01
CA ALA A 110 -6.19 -17.12 -22.79
C ALA A 110 -6.00 -17.44 -24.28
N ASN A 111 -4.85 -17.10 -24.86
CA ASN A 111 -4.54 -17.48 -26.24
C ASN A 111 -4.43 -19.00 -26.41
N SER A 112 -3.81 -19.70 -25.46
CA SER A 112 -3.71 -21.16 -25.50
C SER A 112 -5.08 -21.85 -25.39
N GLU A 113 -5.97 -21.36 -24.52
CA GLU A 113 -7.35 -21.85 -24.40
C GLU A 113 -8.15 -21.59 -25.66
N ARG A 114 -8.00 -20.40 -26.25
CA ARG A 114 -8.63 -20.06 -27.54
C ARG A 114 -8.18 -21.02 -28.63
N ASP A 115 -6.89 -21.32 -28.72
CA ASP A 115 -6.35 -22.22 -29.74
C ASP A 115 -6.87 -23.66 -29.53
N ILE A 116 -6.98 -24.13 -28.28
CA ILE A 116 -7.61 -25.41 -27.94
C ILE A 116 -9.08 -25.41 -28.39
N ALA A 117 -9.86 -24.40 -28.00
CA ALA A 117 -11.27 -24.30 -28.37
C ALA A 117 -11.50 -24.23 -29.89
N VAL A 118 -10.62 -23.55 -30.63
CA VAL A 118 -10.66 -23.53 -32.09
C VAL A 118 -10.40 -24.94 -32.65
N SER A 119 -9.39 -25.65 -32.14
CA SER A 119 -9.09 -27.01 -32.58
C SER A 119 -10.21 -28.00 -32.28
N GLU A 120 -10.87 -27.88 -31.13
CA GLU A 120 -12.02 -28.71 -30.76
C GLU A 120 -13.23 -28.38 -31.63
N ARG A 121 -13.49 -27.10 -31.91
CA ARG A 121 -14.55 -26.68 -32.83
C ARG A 121 -14.34 -27.25 -34.22
N GLU A 122 -13.11 -27.23 -34.74
CA GLU A 122 -12.77 -27.82 -36.04
C GLU A 122 -12.97 -29.34 -36.04
N ARG A 123 -12.57 -30.03 -34.96
CA ARG A 123 -12.80 -31.47 -34.79
C ARG A 123 -14.29 -31.80 -34.78
N LEU A 124 -15.08 -31.09 -33.97
CA LEU A 124 -16.53 -31.29 -33.86
C LEU A 124 -17.24 -30.94 -35.17
N ALA A 125 -16.80 -29.91 -35.90
CA ALA A 125 -17.34 -29.58 -37.21
C ALA A 125 -17.10 -30.73 -38.22
N ALA A 126 -15.90 -31.30 -38.25
CA ALA A 126 -15.59 -32.45 -39.09
C ALA A 126 -16.41 -33.69 -38.71
N GLU A 127 -16.60 -33.95 -37.42
CA GLU A 127 -17.44 -35.04 -36.92
C GLU A 127 -18.92 -34.83 -37.26
N ASN A 128 -19.42 -33.60 -37.16
CA ASN A 128 -20.79 -33.25 -37.52
C ASN A 128 -21.04 -33.47 -39.02
N GLU A 129 -20.12 -33.05 -39.89
CA GLU A 129 -20.20 -33.32 -41.33
C GLU A 129 -20.15 -34.82 -41.64
N ARG A 130 -19.30 -35.58 -40.93
CA ARG A 130 -19.29 -37.05 -41.05
C ARG A 130 -20.64 -37.67 -40.62
N LEU A 131 -21.18 -37.27 -39.47
CA LEU A 131 -22.46 -37.77 -38.98
C LEU A 131 -23.63 -37.36 -39.89
N LYS A 132 -23.62 -36.16 -40.47
CA LYS A 132 -24.59 -35.76 -41.50
C LYS A 132 -24.51 -36.64 -42.73
N ALA A 133 -23.30 -36.99 -43.18
CA ALA A 133 -23.10 -37.90 -44.30
C ALA A 133 -23.61 -39.33 -43.98
N GLU A 134 -23.30 -39.85 -42.78
CA GLU A 134 -23.79 -41.14 -42.29
C GLU A 134 -25.33 -41.15 -42.14
N LEU A 135 -25.92 -40.09 -41.57
CA LEU A 135 -27.36 -39.93 -41.43
C LEU A 135 -28.05 -39.81 -42.80
N GLY A 136 -27.45 -39.10 -43.76
CA GLY A 136 -27.92 -39.05 -45.14
C GLY A 136 -27.90 -40.43 -45.80
N ALA A 137 -26.83 -41.20 -45.58
CA ALA A 137 -26.70 -42.57 -46.06
C ALA A 137 -27.70 -43.54 -45.41
N GLN A 138 -28.08 -43.34 -44.15
CA GLN A 138 -29.11 -44.13 -43.44
C GLN A 138 -30.54 -43.66 -43.76
N LYS A 139 -30.77 -42.37 -44.01
CA LYS A 139 -32.07 -41.85 -44.43
C LYS A 139 -32.40 -42.22 -45.88
N ALA A 140 -31.41 -42.37 -46.76
CA ALA A 140 -31.64 -42.82 -48.13
C ALA A 140 -32.40 -44.16 -48.24
N PRO A 141 -32.06 -45.23 -47.50
CA PRO A 141 -32.82 -46.47 -47.46
C PRO A 141 -34.13 -46.35 -46.67
N VAL A 142 -34.19 -45.56 -45.58
CA VAL A 142 -35.43 -45.34 -44.82
C VAL A 142 -36.47 -44.57 -45.63
N GLN A 143 -36.09 -43.51 -46.36
CA GLN A 143 -37.00 -42.80 -47.26
C GLN A 143 -37.43 -43.68 -48.44
N LYS A 144 -36.53 -44.54 -48.95
CA LYS A 144 -36.91 -45.56 -49.95
C LYS A 144 -37.86 -46.60 -49.36
N ALA A 145 -37.72 -46.95 -48.07
CA ALA A 145 -38.59 -47.88 -47.37
C ALA A 145 -39.93 -47.24 -46.96
N GLU A 146 -39.97 -45.99 -46.52
CA GLU A 146 -41.18 -45.19 -46.24
C GLU A 146 -41.97 -44.90 -47.52
N ALA A 147 -41.28 -44.58 -48.63
CA ALA A 147 -41.92 -44.48 -49.93
C ALA A 147 -42.43 -45.84 -50.46
N ALA A 148 -41.89 -46.95 -49.93
CA ALA A 148 -42.34 -48.32 -50.22
C ALA A 148 -43.38 -48.84 -49.21
N LEU A 149 -43.49 -48.22 -48.03
CA LEU A 149 -44.54 -48.45 -47.05
C LEU A 149 -45.80 -47.78 -47.56
N LYS A 150 -46.66 -48.58 -48.19
CA LYS A 150 -48.10 -48.31 -48.12
C LYS A 150 -48.49 -48.33 -46.64
N PRO A 151 -49.45 -47.52 -46.18
CA PRO A 151 -49.93 -47.60 -44.81
C PRO A 151 -50.40 -49.04 -44.57
N GLU A 152 -49.61 -49.80 -43.83
CA GLU A 152 -50.01 -51.14 -43.39
C GLU A 152 -51.02 -50.97 -42.26
N GLY A 153 -52.20 -51.55 -42.48
CA GLY A 153 -53.11 -51.97 -41.45
C GLY A 153 -53.76 -50.83 -40.65
N GLU A 154 -55.07 -50.69 -40.84
CA GLU A 154 -55.92 -50.17 -39.78
C GLU A 154 -55.67 -51.03 -38.53
N TYR A 155 -55.03 -50.46 -37.51
CA TYR A 155 -54.98 -51.06 -36.18
C TYR A 155 -56.41 -51.40 -35.78
N SER A 156 -56.65 -52.60 -35.28
CA SER A 156 -58.00 -52.90 -34.77
C SER A 156 -58.32 -51.94 -33.62
N ASP A 157 -59.59 -51.55 -33.46
CA ASP A 157 -60.01 -50.61 -32.41
C ASP A 157 -59.52 -51.02 -31.00
N VAL A 158 -59.30 -52.32 -30.78
CA VAL A 158 -58.80 -52.89 -29.52
C VAL A 158 -57.31 -52.59 -29.31
N GLU A 159 -56.48 -52.68 -30.35
CA GLU A 159 -55.04 -52.36 -30.29
C GLU A 159 -54.84 -50.85 -30.14
N LEU A 160 -55.65 -50.05 -30.84
CA LEU A 160 -55.64 -48.60 -30.69
C LEU A 160 -56.02 -48.18 -29.26
N ALA A 161 -57.05 -48.80 -28.69
CA ALA A 161 -57.47 -48.55 -27.31
C ALA A 161 -56.39 -48.97 -26.29
N HIS A 162 -55.70 -50.09 -26.51
CA HIS A 162 -54.61 -50.53 -25.64
C HIS A 162 -53.41 -49.57 -25.69
N LEU A 163 -53.00 -49.14 -26.89
CA LEU A 163 -51.90 -48.18 -27.07
C LEU A 163 -52.25 -46.79 -26.52
N GLN A 164 -53.52 -46.38 -26.59
CA GLN A 164 -54.01 -45.15 -25.97
C GLN A 164 -54.00 -45.24 -24.44
N MET A 165 -54.39 -46.39 -23.87
CA MET A 165 -54.34 -46.63 -22.43
C MET A 165 -52.90 -46.62 -21.92
N GLU A 166 -51.99 -47.32 -22.60
CA GLU A 166 -50.56 -47.33 -22.28
C GLU A 166 -49.94 -45.92 -22.39
N ASN A 167 -50.33 -45.13 -23.41
CA ASN A 167 -49.93 -43.73 -23.50
C ASN A 167 -50.45 -42.88 -22.34
N GLN A 168 -51.68 -43.12 -21.88
CA GLN A 168 -52.25 -42.40 -20.74
C GLN A 168 -51.54 -42.79 -19.44
N GLU A 169 -51.20 -44.06 -19.26
CA GLU A 169 -50.42 -44.54 -18.11
C GLU A 169 -49.02 -43.94 -18.11
N LEU A 170 -48.29 -43.99 -19.24
CA LEU A 170 -46.97 -43.36 -19.38
C LEU A 170 -47.01 -41.85 -19.17
N ARG A 171 -48.10 -41.16 -19.54
CA ARG A 171 -48.27 -39.73 -19.25
C ARG A 171 -48.48 -39.47 -17.75
N ARG A 172 -49.22 -40.33 -17.06
CA ARG A 172 -49.40 -40.23 -15.60
C ARG A 172 -48.09 -40.49 -14.88
N GLU A 173 -47.35 -41.53 -15.24
CA GLU A 173 -46.03 -41.83 -14.66
C GLU A 173 -45.03 -40.69 -14.89
N ASN A 174 -45.00 -40.10 -16.09
CA ASN A 174 -44.16 -38.92 -16.36
C ASN A 174 -44.54 -37.72 -15.48
N GLN A 175 -45.84 -37.47 -15.27
CA GLN A 175 -46.29 -36.39 -14.38
C GLN A 175 -45.89 -36.65 -12.93
N GLU A 176 -45.99 -37.89 -12.45
CA GLU A 176 -45.54 -38.26 -11.10
C GLU A 176 -44.02 -38.10 -10.93
N LEU A 177 -43.23 -38.52 -11.92
CA LEU A 177 -41.78 -38.34 -11.92
C LEU A 177 -41.39 -36.86 -11.91
N LEU A 178 -42.08 -36.02 -12.70
CA LEU A 178 -41.86 -34.57 -12.70
C LEU A 178 -42.21 -33.93 -11.34
N GLN A 179 -43.29 -34.37 -10.69
CA GLN A 179 -43.64 -33.89 -9.36
C GLN A 179 -42.58 -34.29 -8.31
N ARG A 180 -42.09 -35.54 -8.36
CA ARG A 180 -41.00 -36.00 -7.48
C ARG A 180 -39.71 -35.21 -7.71
N ALA A 181 -39.35 -34.95 -8.96
CA ALA A 181 -38.18 -34.14 -9.30
C ALA A 181 -38.31 -32.70 -8.76
N ARG A 182 -39.47 -32.06 -8.89
CA ARG A 182 -39.74 -30.72 -8.33
C ARG A 182 -39.65 -30.70 -6.80
N LEU A 183 -40.12 -31.74 -6.12
CA LEU A 183 -39.99 -31.85 -4.66
C LEU A 183 -38.53 -32.08 -4.24
N ALA A 184 -37.78 -32.90 -4.99
CA ALA A 184 -36.36 -33.13 -4.74
C ALA A 184 -35.54 -31.85 -4.91
N LEU A 185 -35.80 -31.07 -5.96
CA LEU A 185 -35.16 -29.76 -6.19
C LEU A 185 -35.45 -28.78 -5.05
N ARG A 186 -36.72 -28.65 -4.62
CA ARG A 186 -37.08 -27.79 -3.48
C ARG A 186 -36.38 -28.21 -2.19
N LYS A 187 -36.27 -29.52 -1.92
CA LYS A 187 -35.52 -30.03 -0.75
C LYS A 187 -34.03 -29.77 -0.87
N ALA A 188 -33.45 -29.96 -2.05
CA ALA A 188 -32.03 -29.70 -2.29
C ALA A 188 -31.71 -28.20 -2.11
N GLU A 189 -32.57 -27.32 -2.62
CA GLU A 189 -32.43 -25.87 -2.45
C GLU A 189 -32.56 -25.45 -0.98
N HIS A 190 -33.57 -25.97 -0.27
CA HIS A 190 -33.71 -25.73 1.17
C HIS A 190 -32.45 -26.19 1.94
N ASN A 191 -31.91 -27.38 1.62
CA ASN A 191 -30.69 -27.89 2.24
C ASN A 191 -29.47 -27.02 1.90
N ARG A 192 -29.34 -26.55 0.66
CA ARG A 192 -28.29 -25.62 0.25
C ARG A 192 -28.38 -24.31 1.05
N ARG A 193 -29.57 -23.71 1.15
CA ARG A 193 -29.79 -22.48 1.93
C ARG A 193 -29.46 -22.68 3.41
N ALA A 194 -29.91 -23.79 4.00
CA ALA A 194 -29.59 -24.14 5.39
C ALA A 194 -28.07 -24.28 5.60
N TYR A 195 -27.38 -24.98 4.69
CA TYR A 195 -25.92 -25.14 4.73
C TYR A 195 -25.20 -23.79 4.70
N VAL A 196 -25.55 -22.90 3.76
CA VAL A 196 -24.94 -21.57 3.63
C VAL A 196 -25.14 -20.75 4.90
N ILE A 197 -26.35 -20.74 5.47
CA ILE A 197 -26.64 -20.02 6.72
C ILE A 197 -25.80 -20.60 7.87
N THR A 198 -25.74 -21.92 8.02
CA THR A 198 -24.93 -22.55 9.08
C THR A 198 -23.45 -22.25 8.93
N GLN A 199 -22.92 -22.26 7.70
CA GLN A 199 -21.52 -21.91 7.44
C GLN A 199 -21.25 -20.45 7.81
N SER A 200 -22.13 -19.53 7.41
CA SER A 200 -22.03 -18.10 7.74
C SER A 200 -22.02 -17.85 9.25
N GLN A 201 -22.84 -18.60 10.00
CA GLN A 201 -22.90 -18.52 11.46
C GLN A 201 -21.62 -19.04 12.13
N LEU A 202 -21.05 -20.12 11.60
CA LEU A 202 -19.76 -20.66 12.06
C LEU A 202 -18.63 -19.67 11.78
N ASP A 203 -18.55 -19.12 10.58
CA ASP A 203 -17.52 -18.15 10.20
C ASP A 203 -17.58 -16.91 11.12
N LEU A 204 -18.78 -16.38 11.39
CA LEU A 204 -18.97 -15.25 12.31
C LEU A 204 -18.56 -15.61 13.75
N ALA A 205 -18.84 -16.84 14.21
CA ALA A 205 -18.44 -17.30 15.53
C ALA A 205 -16.91 -17.43 15.64
N GLU A 206 -16.26 -17.94 14.60
CA GLU A 206 -14.80 -18.04 14.51
C GLU A 206 -14.15 -16.66 14.49
N ASP A 207 -14.70 -15.70 13.75
CA ASP A 207 -14.21 -14.32 13.70
C ASP A 207 -14.29 -13.64 15.07
N ARG A 208 -15.40 -13.83 15.78
CA ARG A 208 -15.57 -13.33 17.15
C ARG A 208 -14.55 -13.95 18.10
N LEU A 209 -14.35 -15.27 18.03
CA LEU A 209 -13.35 -15.97 18.85
C LEU A 209 -11.93 -15.48 18.53
N HIS A 210 -11.60 -15.28 17.25
CA HIS A 210 -10.29 -14.79 16.83
C HIS A 210 -10.03 -13.38 17.33
N LEU A 211 -11.02 -12.49 17.20
CA LEU A 211 -10.93 -11.12 17.68
C LEU A 211 -10.74 -11.07 19.20
N LEU A 212 -11.51 -11.86 19.95
CA LEU A 212 -11.40 -11.93 21.41
C LEU A 212 -10.06 -12.50 21.89
N THR A 213 -9.50 -13.47 21.16
CA THR A 213 -8.26 -14.16 21.57
C THR A 213 -6.99 -13.45 21.13
N LYS A 214 -6.98 -12.83 19.94
CA LYS A 214 -5.79 -12.21 19.34
C LYS A 214 -5.83 -10.68 19.29
N GLY A 215 -6.98 -10.06 19.57
CA GLY A 215 -7.14 -8.60 19.53
C GLY A 215 -7.11 -8.00 18.12
N VAL A 216 -7.11 -8.84 17.08
CA VAL A 216 -7.10 -8.44 15.67
C VAL A 216 -8.13 -9.26 14.88
N PRO A 217 -8.72 -8.73 13.80
CA PRO A 217 -9.63 -9.49 12.93
C PRO A 217 -8.94 -10.72 12.35
N ARG A 218 -9.71 -11.79 12.10
CA ARG A 218 -9.20 -13.00 11.47
C ARG A 218 -8.70 -12.66 10.05
N PRO A 219 -7.50 -13.13 9.65
CA PRO A 219 -7.07 -12.99 8.28
C PRO A 219 -8.02 -13.77 7.37
N VAL A 220 -8.63 -13.09 6.40
CA VAL A 220 -9.43 -13.74 5.36
C VAL A 220 -8.44 -14.43 4.43
N LEU A 221 -8.26 -15.73 4.60
CA LEU A 221 -7.59 -16.57 3.61
C LEU A 221 -8.56 -16.72 2.44
N ARG A 222 -8.64 -15.71 1.57
CA ARG A 222 -9.24 -15.88 0.26
C ARG A 222 -8.28 -16.77 -0.53
N GLU A 223 -8.55 -18.06 -0.55
CA GLU A 223 -8.23 -18.84 -1.75
C GLU A 223 -9.10 -18.22 -2.84
N TYR A 224 -8.54 -17.25 -3.56
CA TYR A 224 -9.14 -16.78 -4.80
C TYR A 224 -9.03 -17.96 -5.76
N ASP A 225 -10.08 -18.75 -5.87
CA ASP A 225 -10.40 -19.32 -7.17
C ASP A 225 -10.66 -18.10 -8.07
N GLU A 226 -9.69 -17.79 -8.94
CA GLU A 226 -9.69 -16.64 -9.86
C GLU A 226 -10.90 -16.63 -10.83
N ASP A 227 -11.82 -17.59 -10.72
CA ASP A 227 -12.98 -17.77 -11.58
C ASP A 227 -14.32 -17.23 -11.01
N ILE A 228 -14.37 -16.79 -9.74
CA ILE A 228 -15.64 -16.32 -9.11
C ILE A 228 -16.02 -14.88 -9.51
N GLU A 229 -15.13 -14.12 -10.15
CA GLU A 229 -15.48 -12.78 -10.69
C GLU A 229 -16.46 -12.82 -11.89
N LYS A 230 -16.88 -14.02 -12.34
CA LYS A 230 -17.92 -14.22 -13.37
C LYS A 230 -19.22 -14.82 -12.85
N ALA A 231 -19.45 -14.88 -11.53
CA ALA A 231 -20.78 -15.21 -11.03
C ALA A 231 -21.73 -14.04 -11.32
N GLU A 232 -22.61 -14.24 -12.30
CA GLU A 232 -23.65 -13.32 -12.74
C GLU A 232 -24.30 -12.55 -11.59
N GLU A 233 -24.44 -11.25 -11.79
CA GLU A 233 -25.25 -10.35 -10.98
C GLU A 233 -26.62 -11.02 -10.74
N VAL A 234 -26.90 -11.40 -9.50
CA VAL A 234 -28.20 -11.98 -9.12
C VAL A 234 -29.23 -10.86 -9.21
N VAL A 235 -29.81 -10.69 -10.39
CA VAL A 235 -30.99 -9.86 -10.61
C VAL A 235 -32.15 -10.57 -9.95
N ALA A 236 -32.78 -9.92 -8.97
CA ALA A 236 -34.07 -10.39 -8.47
C ALA A 236 -35.07 -10.31 -9.64
N GLU A 237 -35.52 -11.46 -10.15
CA GLU A 237 -36.71 -11.48 -10.99
C GLU A 237 -37.89 -11.01 -10.14
N ASP A 238 -38.44 -9.85 -10.50
CA ASP A 238 -39.73 -9.41 -10.00
C ASP A 238 -40.77 -10.47 -10.38
N VAL A 239 -41.29 -11.16 -9.38
CA VAL A 239 -42.40 -12.10 -9.55
C VAL A 239 -43.68 -11.28 -9.73
N GLU A 240 -43.92 -10.79 -10.95
CA GLU A 240 -45.23 -10.25 -11.34
C GLU A 240 -46.23 -11.42 -11.42
N GLY A 241 -47.18 -11.47 -10.47
CA GLY A 241 -48.22 -12.51 -10.50
C GLY A 241 -49.12 -12.65 -9.28
N PHE A 242 -49.24 -11.63 -8.43
CA PHE A 242 -50.32 -11.58 -7.42
C PHE A 242 -51.18 -10.34 -7.67
N GLU A 243 -52.00 -10.40 -8.72
CA GLU A 243 -53.25 -9.64 -8.73
C GLU A 243 -54.24 -10.43 -7.85
N GLU A 244 -54.43 -9.98 -6.62
CA GLU A 244 -55.61 -10.37 -5.83
C GLU A 244 -56.85 -9.78 -6.52
N GLU A 245 -57.63 -10.63 -7.19
CA GLU A 245 -59.02 -10.28 -7.50
C GLU A 245 -59.78 -10.09 -6.17
N PRO A 246 -60.41 -8.94 -5.93
CA PRO A 246 -61.23 -8.75 -4.74
C PRO A 246 -62.54 -9.55 -4.89
N MET A 247 -62.75 -10.51 -3.99
CA MET A 247 -64.08 -11.01 -3.63
C MET A 247 -64.66 -10.19 -2.48
#